data_AF-A0A951WP70-F1
#
_entry.id   AF-A0A951WP70-F1
#
_cell.length_a   1.000
_cell.length_b   1.000
_cell.length_c   1.000
_cell.angle_alpha   90.00
_cell.angle_beta   90.00
_cell.angle_gamma   90.00
#
_symmetry.space_group_name_H-M   'P 1'
#
loop_
_entity.id
_entity.type
_entity.pdbx_description
1 polymer ?
#
loop_
_entity_poly.entity_id
_entity_poly.type
_entity_poly.pdbx_seq_one_letter_code
_entity_poly.pdbx_strand_id
1 'polypeptide(L)' 'MQGVKSFLDEVWREVHPTKGRVVWPDREKIIRSTWVVVTMSVICSLFIWLVDTGFNRVISGFLFE' A
#
# COMPACT_ATOMS: atom_id res chain seq x y z
N MET A 1 -28.97 -13.30 -14.75
CA MET A 1 -27.54 -13.69 -14.72
C MET A 1 -26.80 -13.51 -16.06
N GLN A 2 -27.47 -13.47 -17.22
CA GLN A 2 -26.80 -13.27 -18.52
C GLN A 2 -26.12 -11.89 -18.67
N GLY A 3 -26.76 -10.81 -18.22
CA GLY A 3 -26.18 -9.46 -18.30
C GLY A 3 -24.85 -9.31 -17.56
N VAL A 4 -24.71 -9.90 -16.37
CA VAL A 4 -23.46 -9.80 -15.58
C VAL A 4 -22.27 -10.42 -16.33
N LYS A 5 -22.49 -11.53 -17.04
CA LYS A 5 -21.42 -12.18 -17.82
C LYS A 5 -20.98 -11.30 -18.99
N SER A 6 -21.92 -10.71 -19.73
CA SER A 6 -21.58 -9.82 -20.85
C SER A 6 -20.86 -8.56 -20.38
N PHE A 7 -21.25 -7.99 -19.23
CA PHE A 7 -20.54 -6.85 -18.64
C PHE A 7 -19.10 -7.19 -18.26
N LEU A 8 -18.86 -8.35 -17.63
CA LEU A 8 -17.50 -8.77 -17.25
C LEU A 8 -16.62 -9.04 -18.47
N ASP A 9 -17.16 -9.63 -19.53
CA ASP A 9 -16.43 -9.87 -20.78
C ASP A 9 -16.03 -8.56 -21.46
N GLU A 10 -16.91 -7.56 -21.43
CA GLU A 10 -16.65 -6.24 -22.00
C GLU A 10 -15.57 -5.48 -21.21
N VAL A 11 -15.66 -5.49 -19.87
CA VAL A 11 -14.64 -4.88 -18.99
C VAL A 11 -13.29 -5.57 -19.18
N TRP A 12 -13.26 -6.91 -19.24
CA TRP A 12 -12.01 -7.64 -19.42
C TRP A 12 -11.35 -7.31 -20.76
N ARG A 13 -12.13 -7.12 -21.82
CA ARG A 13 -11.63 -6.70 -23.14
C ARG A 13 -10.99 -5.30 -23.09
N GLU A 14 -11.58 -4.35 -22.36
CA GLU A 14 -11.03 -2.99 -22.24
C GLU A 14 -9.80 -2.91 -21.34
N VAL A 15 -9.74 -3.73 -20.30
CA VAL A 15 -8.70 -3.72 -19.27
C VAL A 15 -7.52 -4.63 -19.66
N HIS A 16 -7.66 -5.43 -20.71
CA HIS A 16 -6.68 -6.45 -21.12
C HIS A 16 -5.23 -5.89 -21.23
N PRO A 17 -4.22 -6.52 -20.60
CA PRO A 17 -2.87 -5.96 -20.45
C PRO A 17 -2.15 -5.61 -21.76
N THR A 18 -2.43 -6.33 -22.85
CA THR A 18 -1.75 -6.17 -24.15
C THR A 18 -2.61 -5.60 -25.27
N LYS A 19 -3.93 -5.54 -25.09
CA LYS A 19 -4.88 -5.17 -26.16
C LYS A 19 -5.98 -4.21 -25.68
N GLY A 20 -6.04 -3.96 -24.38
CA GLY A 20 -6.99 -3.06 -23.77
C GLY A 20 -6.63 -1.61 -24.04
N ARG A 21 -7.63 -0.73 -23.91
CA ARG A 21 -7.44 0.73 -23.99
C ARG A 21 -6.76 1.30 -22.74
N VAL A 22 -6.71 0.53 -21.65
CA VAL A 22 -6.09 0.94 -20.38
C VAL A 22 -4.58 0.82 -20.47
N VAL A 23 -3.89 1.94 -20.20
CA VAL A 23 -2.42 1.99 -20.14
C VAL A 23 -1.96 1.52 -18.77
N TRP A 24 -1.49 0.28 -18.69
CA TRP A 24 -0.88 -0.25 -17.48
C TRP A 24 0.57 0.22 -17.34
N PRO A 25 1.01 0.57 -16.12
CA PRO A 25 2.39 0.98 -15.89
C PRO A 25 3.35 -0.21 -16.07
N ASP A 26 4.56 0.10 -16.54
CA ASP A 26 5.63 -0.88 -16.67
C ASP A 26 5.96 -1.53 -15.33
N ARG A 27 6.38 -2.80 -15.36
CA ARG A 27 6.77 -3.57 -14.16
C ARG A 27 7.82 -2.82 -13.32
N GLU A 28 8.76 -2.15 -13.96
CA GLU A 28 9.79 -1.36 -13.28
C GLU A 28 9.21 -0.17 -12.51
N LYS A 29 8.24 0.55 -13.09
CA LYS A 29 7.57 1.68 -12.42
C LYS A 29 6.78 1.21 -11.21
N ILE A 30 6.12 0.05 -11.31
CA ILE A 30 5.40 -0.57 -10.20
C ILE A 30 6.37 -0.89 -9.07
N ILE A 31 7.47 -1.61 -9.36
CA ILE A 31 8.47 -1.99 -8.36
C ILE A 31 9.06 -0.76 -7.68
N ARG A 32 9.42 0.28 -8.45
CA ARG A 32 9.95 1.52 -7.90
C ARG A 32 8.96 2.22 -6.97
N SER A 33 7.69 2.28 -7.37
CA SER A 33 6.63 2.92 -6.57
C SER A 33 6.35 2.14 -5.29
N THR A 34 6.33 0.80 -5.35
CA THR A 34 6.19 -0.06 -4.17
C THR A 34 7.34 0.13 -3.19
N TRP A 35 8.58 0.24 -3.68
CA TRP A 35 9.73 0.50 -2.83
C TRP A 35 9.61 1.80 -2.04
N VAL A 36 9.08 2.87 -2.65
CA VAL A 36 8.82 4.14 -1.95
C VAL A 36 7.85 3.93 -0.78
N VAL A 37 6.75 3.20 -1.02
CA VAL A 37 5.74 2.92 0.03
C VAL A 37 6.31 2.06 1.15
N VAL A 38 7.10 1.04 0.80
CA VAL A 38 7.77 0.17 1.79
C VAL A 38 8.73 1.00 2.65
N THR A 39 9.57 1.83 2.04
CA THR A 39 10.50 2.71 2.77
C THR A 39 9.74 3.66 3.70
N MET A 40 8.65 4.26 3.23
CA MET A 40 7.86 5.17 4.07
C MET A 40 7.19 4.44 5.24
N SER A 41 6.67 3.25 5.00
CA SER A 41 6.09 2.40 6.05
C SER A 41 7.11 2.05 7.13
N VAL A 42 8.35 1.72 6.74
CA VAL A 42 9.45 1.44 7.67
C VAL A 42 9.78 2.68 8.51
N ILE A 43 9.92 3.86 7.88
CA ILE A 43 10.19 5.11 8.60
C ILE A 43 9.09 5.42 9.60
N CYS A 44 7.82 5.32 9.19
CA CYS A 44 6.68 5.52 10.09
C CYS A 44 6.69 4.53 11.26
N SER A 45 6.98 3.25 11.01
CA SER A 45 7.03 2.25 12.07
C SER A 45 8.13 2.53 13.09
N LEU A 46 9.31 2.97 12.64
CA LEU A 46 10.42 3.36 13.51
C LEU A 46 10.07 4.59 14.35
N PHE A 47 9.41 5.57 13.74
CA PHE A 47 8.96 6.76 14.46
C PHE A 47 7.95 6.41 15.56
N ILE A 48 6.92 5.63 15.24
CA ILE A 48 5.92 5.18 16.22
C ILE A 48 6.60 4.40 17.35
N TRP A 49 7.46 3.43 17.01
CA TRP A 49 8.20 2.64 17.99
C TRP A 49 9.04 3.52 18.94
N LEU A 50 9.71 4.54 18.40
CA LEU A 50 10.50 5.48 19.19
C LEU A 50 9.61 6.28 20.15
N VAL A 51 8.48 6.78 19.65
CA VAL A 51 7.50 7.52 20.45
C VAL A 51 6.96 6.63 21.56
N ASP A 52 6.46 5.43 21.25
CA ASP A 52 5.91 4.50 22.23
C ASP A 52 6.94 4.14 23.31
N THR A 53 8.19 3.90 22.92
CA THR A 53 9.27 3.59 23.87
C THR A 53 9.62 4.80 24.74
N GLY A 54 9.62 6.01 24.16
CA GLY A 54 9.83 7.26 24.88
C GLY A 54 8.74 7.52 25.92
N PHE A 55 7.48 7.41 25.51
CA PHE A 55 6.33 7.56 26.40
C PHE A 55 6.33 6.51 27.52
N ASN A 56 6.61 5.24 27.20
CA ASN A 56 6.70 4.19 28.22
C ASN A 56 7.75 4.51 29.29
N ARG A 57 8.93 5.00 28.89
CA ARG A 57 9.99 5.37 29.84
C ARG A 57 9.61 6.57 30.71
N VAL A 58 8.99 7.59 30.11
CA VAL A 58 8.54 8.78 30.84
C VAL A 58 7.45 8.42 31.84
N ILE A 59 6.46 7.64 31.42
CA ILE A 59 5.35 7.21 32.28
C ILE A 59 5.88 6.27 33.37
N SER A 60 6.71 5.26 33.04
CA SER A 60 7.25 4.36 34.05
C SER A 60 8.14 5.08 35.06
N GLY A 61 8.94 6.05 34.60
CA GLY A 61 9.81 6.83 35.47
C GLY A 61 9.04 7.79 36.39
N PHE A 62 7.93 8.37 35.91
CA PHE A 62 7.13 9.33 36.68
C PHE A 62 6.07 8.68 37.58
N LEU A 63 5.61 7.46 37.25
CA LEU A 63 4.51 6.78 37.95
C LEU A 63 4.98 5.69 38.94
N PHE A 64 6.26 5.31 38.91
CA PHE A 64 6.91 4.40 39.88
C PHE A 64 7.95 5.10 40.78
N GLU A 65 7.97 6.43 40.84
CA GLU A 65 8.43 7.16 42.03
C GLU A 65 7.31 7.26 43.09
#